data_AF-A0A2M8CIB4-F1
#
_entry.id   AF-A0A2M8CIB4-F1
#
_cell.length_a   1.000
_cell.length_b   1.000
_cell.length_c   1.000
_cell.angle_alpha   90.00
_cell.angle_beta   90.00
_cell.angle_gamma   90.00
#
_symmetry.space_group_name_H-M   'P 1'
#
loop_
_entity.id
_entity.type
_entity.pdbx_description
1 polymer ?
#
loop_
_entity_poly.entity_id
_entity_poly.type
_entity_poly.pdbx_seq_one_letter_code
_entity_poly.pdbx_strand_id
1 'polypeptide(L)'
;MRQDEWRNELLRSGVRAKGGKTIEFTRVEPLSGTRFLQAEAETKEDNPKRVVVCFGPEHAPLEQRMVELALEEARTLRPKPEIVLFCAFHFDPEARKGNCGENN
;
A
#
# COMPACT_ATOMS: atom_id res chain seq x y z
N MET A 1 -14.63 11.07 3.11
CA MET A 1 -15.63 10.15 2.53
C MET A 1 -14.97 9.04 1.69
N ARG A 2 -13.97 9.33 0.84
CA ARG A 2 -13.32 8.32 -0.02
C ARG A 2 -12.39 7.31 0.68
N GLN A 3 -11.73 7.72 1.77
CA GLN A 3 -10.86 6.81 2.55
C GLN A 3 -11.64 5.63 3.16
N ASP A 4 -12.90 5.86 3.55
CA ASP A 4 -13.73 4.81 4.15
C ASP A 4 -14.14 3.77 3.10
N GLU A 5 -14.50 4.21 1.89
CA GLU A 5 -14.81 3.32 0.77
C GLU A 5 -13.62 2.44 0.40
N TRP A 6 -12.42 3.01 0.30
CA TRP A 6 -11.23 2.23 -0.07
C TRP A 6 -10.84 1.25 1.03
N ARG A 7 -11.02 1.62 2.31
CA ARG A 7 -10.79 0.70 3.44
C ARG A 7 -11.80 -0.45 3.43
N ASN A 8 -13.08 -0.16 3.22
CA ASN A 8 -14.12 -1.18 3.11
C ASN A 8 -13.88 -2.10 1.91
N GLU A 9 -13.42 -1.55 0.79
CA GLU A 9 -13.11 -2.34 -0.41
C GLU A 9 -11.88 -3.24 -0.19
N LEU A 10 -10.83 -2.74 0.45
CA LEU A 10 -9.67 -3.55 0.84
C LEU A 10 -10.08 -4.69 1.77
N LEU A 11 -10.93 -4.40 2.76
CA LEU A 11 -11.41 -5.41 3.70
C LEU A 11 -12.33 -6.45 3.02
N ARG A 12 -13.14 -6.05 2.04
CA ARG A 12 -14.08 -6.93 1.33
C ARG A 12 -13.43 -7.77 0.24
N SER A 13 -12.58 -7.17 -0.58
CA SER A 13 -12.03 -7.77 -1.80
C SER A 13 -10.59 -8.26 -1.66
N GLY A 14 -9.85 -7.71 -0.70
CA GLY A 14 -8.41 -7.93 -0.56
C GLY A 14 -7.61 -7.33 -1.71
N VAL A 15 -6.33 -7.67 -1.78
CA VAL A 15 -5.41 -7.23 -2.85
C VAL A 15 -4.90 -8.44 -3.62
N ARG A 16 -5.02 -8.42 -4.94
CA ARG A 16 -4.40 -9.45 -5.79
C ARG A 16 -2.92 -9.16 -5.96
N ALA A 17 -2.09 -10.02 -5.39
CA ALA A 17 -0.65 -10.01 -5.56
C ALA A 17 -0.23 -10.71 -6.86
N LYS A 18 1.03 -10.47 -7.27
CA LYS A 18 1.65 -11.15 -8.41
C LYS A 18 1.63 -12.66 -8.19
N GLY A 19 1.24 -13.42 -9.22
CA GLY A 19 1.13 -14.88 -9.15
C GLY A 19 -0.24 -15.41 -8.72
N GLY A 20 -1.30 -14.58 -8.77
CA GLY A 20 -2.68 -15.02 -8.55
C GLY A 20 -3.07 -15.21 -7.08
N LYS A 21 -2.17 -14.87 -6.14
CA LYS A 21 -2.48 -14.90 -4.70
C LYS A 21 -3.31 -13.68 -4.31
N THR A 22 -4.36 -13.89 -3.53
CA THR A 22 -5.14 -12.82 -2.92
C THR A 22 -4.67 -12.63 -1.50
N ILE A 23 -4.30 -11.40 -1.14
CA ILE A 23 -4.00 -10.97 0.21
C ILE A 23 -5.31 -10.47 0.82
N GLU A 24 -5.85 -11.21 1.76
CA GLU A 24 -6.96 -10.77 2.60
C GLU A 24 -6.43 -9.96 3.79
N PHE A 25 -7.28 -9.09 4.34
CA PHE A 25 -6.95 -8.30 5.53
C PHE A 25 -7.88 -8.64 6.69
N THR A 26 -7.34 -8.73 7.91
CA THR A 26 -8.12 -8.90 9.15
C THR A 26 -8.75 -7.60 9.59
N ARG A 27 -8.01 -6.49 9.41
CA ARG A 27 -8.42 -5.13 9.75
C ARG A 27 -7.78 -4.13 8.81
N VAL A 28 -8.48 -3.02 8.60
CA VAL A 28 -7.97 -1.85 7.88
C VAL A 28 -8.38 -0.61 8.67
N GLU A 29 -7.40 0.05 9.28
CA GLU A 29 -7.58 1.19 10.17
C GLU A 29 -6.98 2.46 9.54
N PRO A 30 -7.56 3.65 9.79
CA PRO A 30 -6.99 4.88 9.29
C PRO A 30 -5.73 5.20 10.07
N LEU A 31 -4.64 5.48 9.36
CA LEU A 31 -3.37 5.86 9.97
C LEU A 31 -3.30 7.39 10.05
N SER A 32 -3.13 7.90 11.26
CA SER A 32 -2.99 9.33 11.53
C SER A 32 -1.59 9.62 12.05
N GLY A 33 -1.07 10.82 11.75
CA GLY A 33 0.31 11.21 12.08
C GLY A 33 1.33 11.01 10.96
N THR A 34 0.89 10.47 9.81
CA THR A 34 1.67 10.31 8.58
C THR A 34 1.20 11.29 7.51
N ARG A 35 2.12 11.78 6.66
CA ARG A 35 1.79 12.70 5.57
C ARG A 35 1.44 11.97 4.28
N PHE A 36 2.10 10.85 4.02
CA PHE A 36 1.99 10.10 2.77
C PHE A 36 1.21 8.80 2.94
N LEU A 37 1.20 8.23 4.14
CA LEU A 37 0.40 7.05 4.48
C LEU A 37 -0.94 7.48 5.08
N GLN A 38 -2.03 6.85 4.65
CA GLN A 38 -3.38 7.22 5.10
C GLN A 38 -4.10 6.09 5.83
N ALA A 39 -3.69 4.85 5.62
CA ALA A 39 -4.26 3.70 6.30
C ALA A 39 -3.19 2.67 6.64
N GLU A 40 -3.48 1.86 7.65
CA GLU A 40 -2.76 0.64 7.94
C GLU A 40 -3.73 -0.55 7.86
N ALA A 41 -3.21 -1.69 7.45
CA ALA A 41 -3.94 -2.93 7.35
C ALA A 41 -3.09 -4.08 7.90
N GLU A 42 -3.73 -5.16 8.28
CA GLU A 42 -3.07 -6.37 8.74
C GLU A 42 -3.54 -7.55 7.90
N THR A 43 -2.61 -8.34 7.37
CA THR A 43 -2.97 -9.47 6.51
C THR A 43 -3.60 -10.62 7.32
N LYS A 44 -4.55 -11.30 6.69
CA LYS A 44 -5.23 -12.48 7.22
C LYS A 44 -4.53 -13.74 6.73
N GLU A 45 -3.36 -14.00 7.32
CA GLU A 45 -2.54 -15.19 7.07
C GLU A 45 -2.04 -15.76 8.42
N ASP A 46 -1.45 -16.96 8.41
CA ASP A 46 -0.95 -17.62 9.64
C ASP A 46 0.01 -16.73 10.43
N ASN A 47 0.78 -15.89 9.75
CA ASN A 47 1.63 -14.87 10.35
C ASN A 47 1.21 -13.47 9.88
N PRO A 48 0.31 -12.77 10.62
CA PRO A 48 -0.24 -11.50 10.20
C PRO A 48 0.86 -10.47 9.96
N LYS A 49 0.89 -9.92 8.75
CA LYS A 49 1.85 -8.92 8.33
C LYS A 49 1.22 -7.54 8.40
N ARG A 50 1.96 -6.57 8.97
CA ARG A 50 1.54 -5.17 8.97
C ARG A 50 1.77 -4.56 7.58
N VAL A 51 0.71 -3.98 7.03
CA VAL A 51 0.68 -3.31 5.73
C VAL A 51 0.33 -1.85 5.95
N VAL A 52 1.01 -0.94 5.28
CA VAL A 52 0.61 0.47 5.25
C VAL A 52 0.19 0.85 3.85
N VAL A 53 -0.83 1.70 3.74
CA VAL A 53 -1.46 2.05 2.47
C VAL A 53 -1.22 3.53 2.17
N CYS A 54 -0.66 3.79 1.00
CA CYS A 54 -0.48 5.09 0.40
C CYS A 54 -1.49 5.26 -0.73
N PHE A 55 -2.40 6.20 -0.57
CA PHE A 55 -3.38 6.58 -1.58
C PHE A 55 -2.76 7.65 -2.49
N GLY A 56 -2.57 7.27 -3.75
CA GLY A 56 -2.10 8.17 -4.79
C GLY A 56 -3.17 9.18 -5.23
N PRO A 57 -2.77 10.21 -6.00
CA PRO A 57 -3.69 11.22 -6.51
C PRO A 57 -4.75 10.62 -7.45
N GLU A 58 -5.94 11.22 -7.45
CA GLU A 58 -7.11 10.71 -8.19
C GLU A 58 -7.05 11.04 -9.69
N HIS A 59 -6.42 12.16 -10.04
CA HIS A 59 -6.37 12.71 -11.40
C HIS A 59 -4.96 12.72 -12.00
N ALA A 60 -3.96 12.16 -11.29
CA ALA A 60 -2.57 12.16 -11.72
C ALA A 60 -1.93 10.79 -11.46
N PRO A 61 -0.89 10.41 -12.22
CA PRO A 61 -0.12 9.22 -11.91
C PRO A 61 0.57 9.35 -10.55
N LEU A 62 0.85 8.21 -9.92
CA LEU A 62 1.68 8.17 -8.73
C LEU A 62 3.14 8.50 -9.10
N GLU A 63 3.63 9.65 -8.63
CA GLU A 63 5.02 10.06 -8.88
C GLU A 63 6.01 9.21 -8.08
N GLN A 64 7.16 8.88 -8.68
CA GLN A 64 8.24 8.14 -8.02
C GLN A 64 8.70 8.80 -6.71
N ARG A 65 8.73 10.13 -6.67
CA ARG A 65 9.08 10.90 -5.48
C ARG A 65 8.11 10.65 -4.32
N MET A 66 6.81 10.53 -4.61
CA MET A 66 5.81 10.21 -3.59
C MET A 66 6.02 8.79 -3.04
N VAL A 67 6.39 7.85 -3.91
CA VAL A 67 6.73 6.47 -3.50
C VAL A 67 7.93 6.47 -2.55
N GLU A 68 9.01 7.17 -2.88
CA GLU A 68 10.19 7.28 -2.01
C GLU A 68 9.84 7.88 -0.65
N LEU A 69 9.09 8.99 -0.62
CA LEU A 69 8.69 9.66 0.62
C LEU A 69 7.79 8.77 1.48
N ALA A 70 6.84 8.04 0.88
CA ALA A 70 5.99 7.10 1.59
C ALA A 70 6.79 5.91 2.14
N LEU A 71 7.78 5.40 1.40
CA LEU A 71 8.67 4.34 1.87
C LEU A 71 9.57 4.81 3.02
N GLU A 72 10.10 6.03 2.94
CA GLU A 72 10.89 6.62 4.01
C GLU A 72 10.05 6.78 5.28
N GLU A 73 8.84 7.34 5.15
CA GLU A 73 7.89 7.47 6.26
C GLU A 73 7.55 6.09 6.86
N ALA A 74 7.26 5.10 6.02
CA ALA A 74 7.00 3.72 6.45
C ALA A 74 8.17 3.12 7.25
N ARG A 75 9.42 3.46 6.93
CA ARG A 75 10.61 2.99 7.68
C ARG A 75 10.73 3.63 9.07
N THR A 76 10.18 4.82 9.26
CA THR A 76 10.17 5.50 10.56
C THR A 76 9.09 4.96 11.51
N LEU A 77 8.04 4.34 10.96
CA LEU A 77 6.97 3.73 11.75
C LEU A 77 7.49 2.59 12.65
N ARG A 78 6.89 2.51 13.83
CA ARG A 78 7.07 1.42 14.80
C ARG A 78 5.69 0.93 15.25
N PRO A 79 5.38 -0.38 15.14
CA PRO A 79 6.20 -1.45 14.56
C PRO A 79 6.46 -1.26 13.05
N LYS A 80 7.59 -1.77 12.54
CA LYS A 80 7.96 -1.59 11.13
C LYS A 80 6.96 -2.35 10.24
N PRO A 81 6.34 -1.71 9.24
CA PRO A 81 5.50 -2.41 8.29
C PRO A 81 6.32 -3.35 7.41
N GLU A 82 5.75 -4.51 7.11
CA GLU A 82 6.36 -5.50 6.21
C GLU A 82 6.00 -5.24 4.75
N ILE A 83 4.83 -4.64 4.51
CA ILE A 83 4.31 -4.36 3.17
C ILE A 83 3.89 -2.88 3.09
N VAL A 84 4.23 -2.23 1.98
CA VAL A 84 3.73 -0.90 1.63
C VAL A 84 2.88 -1.04 0.36
N LEU A 85 1.59 -0.75 0.50
CA LEU A 85 0.60 -0.85 -0.56
C LEU A 85 0.35 0.54 -1.16
N PHE A 86 0.56 0.66 -2.48
CA PHE A 86 0.25 1.89 -3.22
C PHE A 86 -1.03 1.69 -4.01
N CYS A 87 -2.06 2.47 -3.72
CA CYS A 87 -3.32 2.47 -4.46
C CYS A 87 -3.40 3.75 -5.29
N ALA A 88 -3.37 3.61 -6.62
CA ALA A 88 -3.53 4.72 -7.56
C ALA A 88 -4.50 4.29 -8.68
N PHE A 89 -5.29 5.22 -9.19
CA PHE A 89 -6.22 4.95 -10.30
C PHE A 89 -5.46 4.70 -11.60
N HIS A 90 -4.41 5.48 -11.83
CA HIS A 90 -3.51 5.35 -12.97
C HIS A 90 -2.11 5.06 -12.42
N PHE A 91 -1.57 3.90 -12.76
CA PHE A 91 -0.21 3.52 -12.39
C PHE A 91 0.72 3.88 -13.55
N ASP A 92 1.68 4.77 -13.32
CA ASP A 92 2.75 4.98 -14.29
C ASP A 92 3.63 3.71 -14.31
N PRO A 93 3.82 3.05 -15.46
CA PRO A 93 4.71 1.89 -15.55
C PRO A 93 6.14 2.16 -15.03
N GLU A 94 6.60 3.41 -15.04
CA GLU A 94 7.90 3.82 -14.48
C GLU A 94 7.94 3.66 -12.95
N ALA A 95 6.82 3.80 -12.23
CA ALA A 95 6.77 3.59 -10.77
C ALA A 95 6.94 2.11 -10.38
N ARG A 96 6.79 1.16 -11.33
CA ARG A 96 7.05 -0.28 -11.10
C ARG A 96 8.54 -0.61 -11.15
N LYS A 97 9.37 0.34 -11.58
CA LYS A 97 10.81 0.15 -11.87
C LYS A 97 11.72 0.37 -10.66
N GLY A 98 11.17 0.32 -9.45
CA GLY A 98 11.95 0.18 -8.22
C GLY A 98 12.27 -1.29 -7.93
N ASN A 99 13.27 -1.85 -8.64
CA ASN A 99 14.03 -3.04 -8.25
C ASN A 99 13.46 -4.46 -8.52
N CYS A 100 12.81 -4.69 -9.66
CA CYS A 100 12.81 -6.03 -10.25
C CYS A 100 13.93 -6.10 -11.28
N GLY A 101 15.17 -6.26 -10.80
CA GLY A 101 16.26 -6.70 -11.65
C GLY A 101 15.97 -8.11 -12.13
N GLU A 102 15.38 -8.22 -13.32
CA GLU A 102 15.69 -9.34 -14.22
C GLU A 102 17.16 -9.16 -14.59
N ASN A 103 18.04 -9.86 -13.88
CA ASN A 103 19.38 -10.14 -14.39
C ASN A 103 19.44 -11.65 -14.60
N ASN A 104 19.43 -11.98 -15.88
CA ASN A 104 19.72 -13.25 -16.50
C ASN A 104 21.01 -13.89 -15.98
#